data_AF-A0A9X3J4C9-F1
#
_entry.id   AF-A0A9X3J4C9-F1
#
_cell.length_a   1.000
_cell.length_b   1.000
_cell.length_c   1.000
_cell.angle_alpha   90.00
_cell.angle_beta   90.00
_cell.angle_gamma   90.00
#
_symmetry.space_group_name_H-M   'P 1'
#
loop_
_entity.id
_entity.type
_entity.pdbx_description
1 polymer ?
#
loop_
_entity_poly.entity_id
_entity_poly.type
_entity_poly.pdbx_seq_one_letter_code
_entity_poly.pdbx_strand_id
1 'polypeptide(L)'
;MSYWSVFFCGGDCAEDLAINLKEGFRGTPFINIPSPDRVLEHIKSLFDTPQYFTAKRGKVEHHFSLAEKLNRLNMKMLSLLPGFQKDNVI
;
A
#
# COMPACT_ATOMS: atom_id res chain seq x y z
N MET A 1 9.88 -6.51 7.60
CA MET A 1 8.81 -5.65 8.13
C MET A 1 8.00 -5.11 6.96
N SER A 2 6.68 -5.23 7.02
CA SER A 2 5.79 -4.65 6.00
C SER A 2 5.66 -3.16 6.27
N TYR A 3 5.94 -2.33 5.27
CA TYR A 3 5.81 -0.87 5.30
C TYR A 3 4.51 -0.36 5.95
N TRP A 4 3.41 -1.07 5.73
CA TRP A 4 2.10 -0.75 6.25
C TRP A 4 1.96 -0.89 7.77
N SER A 5 2.90 -1.56 8.45
CA SER A 5 2.84 -1.72 9.90
C SER A 5 2.97 -0.39 10.64
N VAL A 6 3.59 0.64 10.06
CA VAL A 6 3.66 1.97 10.70
C VAL A 6 2.29 2.63 10.73
N PHE A 7 1.57 2.62 9.60
CA PHE A 7 0.22 3.18 9.52
C PHE A 7 -0.83 2.31 10.23
N PHE A 8 -0.67 0.98 10.24
CA PHE A 8 -1.60 0.07 10.90
C PHE A 8 -1.42 -0.05 12.42
N CYS A 9 -0.28 0.40 12.96
CA CYS A 9 -0.05 0.48 14.42
C CYS A 9 -0.47 1.83 15.02
N GLY A 10 -1.22 2.65 14.28
CA GLY A 10 -1.70 3.96 14.77
C GLY A 10 -0.67 5.08 14.66
N GLY A 11 0.38 4.92 13.84
CA GLY A 11 1.24 6.04 13.46
C GLY A 11 0.50 6.93 12.46
N ASP A 12 0.05 8.10 12.91
CA ASP A 12 -0.63 9.08 12.06
C ASP A 12 0.33 9.76 11.07
N CYS A 13 1.63 9.74 11.36
CA CYS A 13 2.65 10.50 10.62
C CYS A 13 3.77 9.59 10.09
N ALA A 14 4.09 9.71 8.80
CA ALA A 14 5.23 9.00 8.19
C ALA A 14 6.56 9.41 8.84
N GLU A 15 6.63 10.61 9.40
CA GLU A 15 7.75 11.22 10.11
C GLU A 15 8.21 10.39 11.31
N ASP A 16 7.34 9.58 11.90
CA ASP A 16 7.70 8.66 13.00
C ASP A 16 8.76 7.63 12.58
N LEU A 17 8.84 7.30 11.28
CA LEU A 17 9.93 6.48 10.74
C LEU A 17 11.30 7.12 10.98
N ALA A 18 11.40 8.44 10.83
CA ALA A 18 12.65 9.17 10.98
C ALA A 18 12.93 9.56 12.44
N ILE A 19 11.88 9.88 13.21
CA ILE A 19 12.02 10.43 14.56
C ILE A 19 12.12 9.31 15.61
N ASN A 20 11.21 8.34 15.55
CA ASN A 20 11.03 7.34 16.61
C ASN A 20 11.68 5.99 16.27
N LEU A 21 11.63 5.56 15.01
CA LEU A 21 12.10 4.23 14.60
C LEU A 21 13.57 4.24 14.16
N LYS A 22 14.03 5.28 13.46
CA LYS A 22 15.37 5.33 12.85
C LYS A 22 16.51 5.07 13.83
N GLU A 23 16.49 5.71 15.00
CA GLU A 23 17.55 5.57 16.01
C GLU A 23 17.57 4.15 16.60
N GLY A 24 16.40 3.56 16.90
CA GLY A 24 16.30 2.23 17.50
C GLY A 24 16.77 1.07 16.61
N PHE A 25 16.71 1.25 15.29
CA PHE A 25 17.19 0.25 14.32
C PHE A 25 18.53 0.64 13.68
N ARG A 26 19.12 1.77 14.08
CA ARG A 26 20.40 2.25 13.55
C ARG A 26 21.50 1.23 13.82
N GLY A 27 22.18 0.78 12.76
CA GLY A 27 23.28 -0.20 12.87
C GLY A 27 22.86 -1.66 12.81
N THR A 28 21.57 -1.96 12.63
CA THR A 28 21.14 -3.34 12.34
C THR A 28 21.40 -3.68 10.86
N PRO A 29 22.18 -4.74 10.55
CA PRO A 29 22.50 -5.09 9.16
C PRO A 29 21.31 -5.69 8.41
N PHE A 30 20.25 -6.07 9.12
CA PHE A 30 19.08 -6.76 8.57
C PHE A 30 17.90 -5.82 8.27
N ILE A 31 17.95 -4.55 8.74
CA ILE A 31 16.84 -3.61 8.62
C ILE A 31 17.37 -2.28 8.09
N ASN A 32 17.00 -1.97 6.85
CA ASN A 32 17.22 -0.63 6.29
C ASN A 32 15.91 0.15 6.36
N ILE A 33 15.87 1.22 7.16
CA ILE A 33 14.67 2.03 7.33
C ILE A 33 14.58 3.06 6.20
N PRO A 34 13.53 3.03 5.37
CA PRO A 34 13.31 4.04 4.36
C PRO A 34 12.96 5.39 4.99
N SER A 35 13.28 6.49 4.31
CA SER A 35 12.85 7.81 4.76
C SER A 35 11.32 7.95 4.65
N PRO A 36 10.71 8.83 5.47
CA PRO A 36 9.30 9.20 5.33
C PRO A 36 8.93 9.63 3.91
N ASP A 37 9.78 10.42 3.25
CA ASP A 37 9.53 10.86 1.87
C ASP A 37 9.46 9.70 0.89
N ARG A 38 10.39 8.74 1.01
CA ARG A 38 10.46 7.58 0.12
C ARG A 38 9.20 6.72 0.22
N VAL A 39 8.68 6.66 1.43
CA VAL A 39 7.46 5.99 1.86
C VAL A 39 6.22 6.66 1.24
N LEU A 40 6.11 7.99 1.36
CA LEU A 40 5.04 8.79 0.77
C LEU A 40 5.07 8.75 -0.75
N GLU A 41 6.26 8.84 -1.37
CA GLU A 41 6.44 8.66 -2.82
C GLU A 41 5.92 7.30 -3.27
N HIS A 42 6.20 6.24 -2.52
CA HIS A 42 5.73 4.90 -2.87
C HIS A 42 4.20 4.80 -2.78
N ILE A 43 3.56 5.37 -1.75
CA ILE A 43 2.09 5.42 -1.67
C ILE A 43 1.51 6.19 -2.86
N LYS A 44 2.07 7.36 -3.19
CA LYS A 44 1.65 8.13 -4.36
C LYS A 44 1.80 7.33 -5.65
N SER A 45 2.83 6.49 -5.77
CA SER A 45 3.03 5.63 -6.94
C SER A 45 1.95 4.56 -7.14
N LEU A 46 1.22 4.21 -6.07
CA LEU A 46 0.10 3.25 -6.10
C LEU A 46 -1.22 3.91 -6.47
N PHE A 47 -1.30 5.25 -6.45
CA PHE A 47 -2.47 5.97 -6.91
C PHE A 47 -2.73 5.71 -8.39
N ASP A 48 -4.00 5.52 -8.72
CA ASP A 48 -4.49 5.40 -10.08
C ASP A 48 -5.69 6.32 -10.25
N THR A 49 -5.78 6.99 -11.39
CA THR A 49 -6.86 7.93 -11.66
C THR A 49 -8.18 7.17 -11.86
N PRO A 50 -9.29 7.63 -11.26
CA PRO A 50 -10.61 7.06 -11.52
C PRO A 50 -10.93 7.08 -13.02
N GLN A 51 -11.51 5.99 -13.51
CA GLN A 51 -11.96 5.85 -14.88
C GLN A 51 -13.46 6.10 -14.97
N TYR A 52 -13.85 6.83 -16.02
CA TYR A 52 -15.21 7.30 -16.24
C TYR A 52 -15.80 6.57 -17.44
N PHE A 53 -16.96 5.94 -17.24
CA PHE A 53 -17.63 5.18 -18.27
C PHE A 53 -19.07 5.65 -18.43
N THR A 54 -19.53 5.71 -19.67
CA THR A 54 -20.92 6.03 -19.99
C THR A 54 -21.57 4.83 -20.68
N ALA A 55 -22.76 4.45 -20.22
CA ALA A 55 -23.52 3.38 -20.83
C ALA A 55 -24.23 3.87 -22.11
N LYS A 56 -24.32 3.01 -23.13
CA LYS A 56 -25.07 3.32 -24.37
C LYS A 56 -26.55 3.67 -24.13
N ARG A 57 -27.12 3.18 -23.03
CA ARG A 57 -28.52 3.35 -22.66
C ARG A 57 -28.61 3.89 -21.23
N GLY A 58 -28.26 5.16 -21.05
CA GLY A 58 -28.30 5.85 -19.77
C GLY A 58 -27.54 7.18 -19.84
N LYS A 59 -27.94 8.17 -19.04
CA LYS A 59 -27.24 9.47 -18.94
C LYS A 59 -26.27 9.55 -17.76
N VAL A 60 -26.15 8.47 -16.98
CA VAL A 60 -25.35 8.43 -15.76
C VAL A 60 -23.91 8.06 -16.13
N GLU A 61 -22.97 8.83 -15.59
CA GLU A 61 -21.54 8.53 -15.66
C GLU A 61 -21.16 7.61 -14.50
N HIS A 62 -20.49 6.51 -14.81
CA HIS A 62 -20.03 5.53 -13.83
C HIS A 62 -18.55 5.76 -13.54
N HIS A 63 -18.22 5.87 -12.26
CA HIS A 63 -16.85 6.12 -11.81
C HIS A 63 -16.30 4.82 -11.23
N PHE A 64 -15.21 4.32 -11.81
CA PHE A 64 -14.56 3.09 -11.37
C PHE A 64 -13.12 3.38 -10.97
N SER A 65 -12.73 2.91 -9.78
CA SER A 65 -11.33 2.86 -9.37
C SER A 65 -10.79 1.47 -9.67
N LEU A 66 -10.08 1.32 -10.78
CA LEU A 66 -9.50 0.02 -11.15
C LEU A 66 -8.25 -0.28 -10.33
N ALA A 67 -7.45 0.75 -9.99
CA ALA A 67 -6.32 0.70 -9.06
C ALA A 67 -5.43 -0.55 -9.20
N GLU A 68 -5.04 -0.90 -10.43
CA GLU A 68 -4.42 -2.19 -10.76
C GLU A 68 -3.15 -2.47 -9.95
N LYS A 69 -2.28 -1.45 -9.79
CA LYS A 69 -1.03 -1.56 -9.03
C LYS A 69 -1.29 -1.86 -7.56
N LEU A 70 -2.26 -1.17 -6.95
CA LEU A 70 -2.65 -1.38 -5.57
C LEU A 70 -3.26 -2.77 -5.38
N ASN A 71 -4.15 -3.20 -6.28
CA ASN A 71 -4.74 -4.53 -6.25
C ASN A 71 -3.67 -5.63 -6.35
N ARG A 72 -2.71 -5.47 -7.25
CA ARG A 72 -1.59 -6.42 -7.37
C ARG A 72 -0.71 -6.45 -6.12
N LEU A 73 -0.48 -5.29 -5.50
CA LEU A 73 0.24 -5.23 -4.23
C LEU A 73 -0.53 -5.97 -3.13
N ASN A 74 -1.82 -5.69 -2.98
CA ASN A 74 -2.69 -6.34 -1.99
C ASN A 74 -2.69 -7.86 -2.16
N MET A 75 -2.83 -8.37 -3.38
CA MET A 75 -2.78 -9.81 -3.66
C MET A 75 -1.41 -10.43 -3.31
N LYS A 76 -0.31 -9.72 -3.56
CA LYS A 76 1.03 -10.17 -3.14
C LYS A 76 1.15 -10.21 -1.62
N MET A 77 0.68 -9.17 -0.93
CA MET A 77 0.73 -9.12 0.54
C MET A 77 -0.10 -10.25 1.15
N LEU A 78 -1.30 -10.49 0.62
CA LEU A 78 -2.16 -11.58 1.01
C LEU A 78 -1.46 -12.94 0.84
N SER A 79 -0.70 -13.13 -0.23
CA SER A 79 0.09 -14.36 -0.45
C SER A 79 1.27 -14.56 0.49
N LEU A 80 1.68 -13.53 1.23
CA LEU A 80 2.72 -13.63 2.25
C LEU A 80 2.15 -13.96 3.64
N LEU A 81 0.83 -13.89 3.83
CA LEU A 81 0.20 -14.17 5.11
C LEU A 81 0.11 -15.68 5.35
N PRO A 82 0.51 -16.16 6.56
CA PRO A 82 0.34 -17.56 6.90
C PRO A 82 -1.15 -17.91 6.95
N GLY A 83 -1.57 -18.88 6.12
CA GLY A 83 -2.96 -19.33 6.03
C GLY A 83 -3.69 -18.94 4.74
N PHE A 84 -3.14 -18.05 3.91
CA PHE A 84 -3.71 -17.79 2.58
C PHE A 84 -3.24 -18.84 1.57
N GLN A 85 -4.10 -19.83 1.31
CA GLN A 85 -3.87 -20.87 0.30
C GLN A 85 -4.45 -20.41 -1.04
N LYS A 86 -3.61 -20.28 -2.08
CA LYS A 86 -4.02 -19.86 -3.43
C LYS A 86 -5.02 -20.83 -4.09
N ASP A 87 -5.06 -22.07 -3.62
CA ASP A 87 -5.86 -23.15 -4.21
C ASP A 87 -7.38 -22.97 -4.01
N ASN A 88 -7.80 -22.03 -3.14
CA ASN A 88 -9.21 -21.76 -2.82
C ASN A 88 -9.72 -20.40 -3.31
N VAL A 89 -8.99 -19.71 -4.20
CA VAL A 89 -9.38 -18.40 -4.72
C VAL A 89 -9.95 -18.58 -6.13
N ILE A 90 -11.28 -18.54 -6.23
CA ILE A 90 -12.07 -18.64 -7.48
C ILE A 90 -11.86 -17.38 -8.32
#